data_AF-A0A4U1FJK9-F1
#
_entry.id   AF-A0A4U1FJK9-F1
#
_cell.length_a   1.000
_cell.length_b   1.000
_cell.length_c   1.000
_cell.angle_alpha   90.00
_cell.angle_beta   90.00
_cell.angle_gamma   90.00
#
_symmetry.space_group_name_H-M   'P 1'
#
loop_
_entity.id
_entity.type
_entity.pdbx_description
1 polymer ?
#
loop_
_entity_poly.entity_id
_entity_poly.type
_entity_poly.pdbx_seq_one_letter_code
_entity_poly.pdbx_strand_id
1 'polypeptide(L)'
;EMVDWFNALRAARFHYLQVAFPGASDADLVPKLSRNYLQEGYMEKTGPKQTEGFRKRWFTMDDRRLMYFKDPLDAFARGEVFIGSRESGYTVLDGLPPSTQGHHWPHGITIVTPERRFLLACETESEQRAWMEAFRKVVDRPMLPQEYAVEAHFKHKP
;
A
#
# COMPACT_ATOMS: atom_id res chain seq x y z
N GLU A 1 19.82 -11.27 -20.72
CA GLU A 1 20.43 -11.27 -19.38
C GLU A 1 19.47 -10.81 -18.27
N MET A 2 19.04 -9.54 -18.18
CA MET A 2 18.09 -9.10 -17.12
C MET A 2 16.67 -9.71 -17.27
N VAL A 3 16.15 -9.76 -18.50
CA VAL A 3 14.81 -10.30 -18.77
C VAL A 3 14.76 -11.81 -18.47
N ASP A 4 15.85 -12.52 -18.73
CA ASP A 4 15.95 -13.95 -18.44
C ASP A 4 15.92 -14.21 -16.93
N TRP A 5 16.65 -13.41 -16.15
CA TRP A 5 16.59 -13.44 -14.69
C TRP A 5 15.19 -13.13 -14.15
N PHE A 6 14.53 -12.11 -14.71
CA PHE A 6 13.16 -11.78 -14.33
C PHE A 6 12.19 -12.94 -14.60
N ASN A 7 12.30 -13.58 -15.77
CA ASN A 7 11.48 -14.74 -16.12
C ASN A 7 11.83 -15.99 -15.30
N ALA A 8 13.09 -16.19 -14.94
CA ALA A 8 13.52 -17.27 -14.04
C ALA A 8 12.90 -17.12 -12.64
N LEU A 9 12.86 -15.91 -12.09
CA LEU A 9 12.19 -15.61 -10.82
C LEU A 9 10.68 -15.87 -10.91
N ARG A 10 10.04 -15.45 -11.99
CA ARG A 10 8.61 -15.74 -12.24
C ARG A 10 8.33 -17.24 -12.34
N ALA A 11 9.19 -18.00 -13.02
CA ALA A 11 9.07 -19.44 -13.13
C ALA A 11 9.23 -20.13 -11.76
N ALA A 12 10.22 -19.72 -10.96
CA ALA A 12 10.39 -20.23 -9.60
C ALA A 12 9.16 -19.93 -8.72
N ARG A 13 8.63 -18.70 -8.83
CA ARG A 13 7.41 -18.30 -8.12
C ARG A 13 6.18 -19.12 -8.55
N PHE A 14 6.07 -19.43 -9.84
CA PHE A 14 4.95 -20.22 -10.37
C PHE A 14 4.91 -21.62 -9.77
N HIS A 15 6.04 -22.34 -9.80
CA HIS A 15 6.14 -23.67 -9.20
C HIS A 15 5.84 -23.64 -7.69
N TYR A 16 6.36 -22.63 -6.97
CA TYR A 16 6.02 -22.44 -5.57
C TYR A 16 4.51 -22.29 -5.34
N LEU A 17 3.83 -21.49 -6.16
CA LEU A 17 2.39 -21.26 -6.04
C LEU A 17 1.56 -22.50 -6.39
N GLN A 18 1.97 -23.31 -7.38
CA GLN A 18 1.28 -24.56 -7.70
C GLN A 18 1.31 -25.54 -6.52
N VAL A 19 2.42 -25.60 -5.78
CA VAL A 19 2.53 -26.43 -4.57
C VAL A 19 1.72 -25.85 -3.42
N ALA A 20 1.77 -24.53 -3.21
CA ALA A 20 1.05 -23.86 -2.13
C ALA A 20 -0.47 -23.82 -2.33
N PHE A 21 -0.94 -23.86 -3.58
CA PHE A 21 -2.35 -23.75 -3.97
C PHE A 21 -2.72 -24.84 -5.00
N PRO A 22 -2.76 -26.13 -4.62
CA PRO A 22 -2.90 -27.25 -5.56
C PRO A 22 -4.23 -27.30 -6.33
N GLY A 23 -5.24 -26.54 -5.89
CA GLY A 23 -6.54 -26.42 -6.58
C GLY A 23 -6.68 -25.18 -7.46
N ALA A 24 -5.67 -24.31 -7.53
CA ALA A 24 -5.72 -23.12 -8.37
C ALA A 24 -5.31 -23.46 -9.81
N SER A 25 -5.99 -22.88 -10.80
CA SER A 25 -5.60 -23.05 -12.20
C SER A 25 -4.37 -22.19 -12.52
N ASP A 26 -3.64 -22.54 -13.57
CA ASP A 26 -2.50 -21.73 -14.03
C ASP A 26 -2.92 -20.28 -14.31
N ALA A 27 -4.13 -20.06 -14.85
CA ALA A 27 -4.68 -18.73 -15.10
C ALA A 27 -4.88 -17.90 -13.80
N ASP A 28 -5.16 -18.55 -12.67
CA ASP A 28 -5.28 -17.90 -11.36
C ASP A 28 -3.91 -17.55 -10.75
N LEU A 29 -2.86 -18.26 -11.16
CA LEU A 29 -1.50 -18.13 -10.62
C LEU A 29 -0.65 -17.12 -11.39
N VAL A 30 -0.80 -17.04 -12.72
CA VAL A 30 -0.01 -16.15 -13.59
C VAL A 30 -0.01 -14.68 -13.14
N PRO A 31 -1.13 -14.08 -12.68
CA PRO A 31 -1.14 -12.70 -12.17
C PRO A 31 -0.36 -12.51 -10.86
N LYS A 32 0.01 -13.60 -10.16
CA LYS A 32 0.67 -13.58 -8.85
C LYS A 32 2.18 -13.83 -8.92
N LEU A 33 2.74 -14.01 -10.14
CA LEU A 33 4.16 -14.33 -10.35
C LEU A 33 5.09 -13.15 -10.11
N SER A 34 4.62 -11.96 -10.46
CA SER A 34 5.29 -10.68 -10.21
C SER A 34 4.22 -9.61 -10.19
N ARG A 35 4.35 -8.63 -9.30
CA ARG A 35 3.39 -7.53 -9.17
C ARG A 35 4.13 -6.23 -9.43
N ASN A 36 3.58 -5.41 -10.32
CA ASN A 36 3.95 -4.00 -10.39
C ASN A 36 3.25 -3.27 -9.26
N TYR A 37 3.80 -2.15 -8.81
CA TYR A 37 3.12 -1.29 -7.85
C TYR A 37 1.81 -0.77 -8.47
N LEU A 38 0.75 -0.74 -7.66
CA LEU A 38 -0.54 -0.18 -8.05
C LEU A 38 -0.44 1.34 -8.25
N GLN A 39 0.39 1.98 -7.42
CA GLN A 39 0.74 3.39 -7.51
C GLN A 39 2.04 3.64 -6.76
N GLU A 40 2.84 4.57 -7.26
CA GLU A 40 4.03 5.07 -6.59
C GLU A 40 4.21 6.57 -6.84
N GLY A 41 4.85 7.27 -5.91
CA GLY A 41 4.96 8.72 -5.99
C GLY A 41 5.23 9.37 -4.65
N TYR A 42 5.58 10.66 -4.69
CA TYR A 42 5.73 11.42 -3.47
C TYR A 42 4.38 11.81 -2.88
N MET A 43 4.29 11.77 -1.55
CA MET A 43 3.24 12.41 -0.75
C MET A 43 3.87 12.98 0.53
N GLU A 44 3.26 14.01 1.10
CA GLU A 44 3.55 14.42 2.46
C GLU A 44 2.79 13.55 3.46
N LYS A 45 3.39 13.27 4.62
CA LYS A 45 2.72 12.59 5.75
C LYS A 45 3.10 13.19 7.09
N THR A 46 2.19 13.15 8.05
CA THR A 46 2.46 13.44 9.47
C THR A 46 2.76 12.18 10.29
N GLY A 47 3.12 12.35 11.56
CA GLY A 47 3.33 11.28 12.53
C GLY A 47 2.04 10.76 13.15
N PRO A 48 2.14 9.78 14.06
CA PRO A 48 0.97 9.13 14.65
C PRO A 48 0.10 10.06 15.50
N LYS A 49 0.69 11.12 16.10
CA LYS A 49 -0.05 12.10 16.90
C LYS A 49 -0.75 13.15 16.03
N GLN A 50 -0.43 13.21 14.74
CA GLN A 50 -0.97 14.18 13.77
C GLN A 50 -0.66 15.64 14.08
N THR A 51 0.20 15.88 15.07
CA THR A 51 0.73 17.18 15.45
C THR A 51 2.18 17.35 15.00
N GLU A 52 2.84 16.27 14.58
CA GLU A 52 4.16 16.35 13.99
C GLU A 52 4.08 17.02 12.61
N GLY A 53 5.10 17.79 12.25
CA GLY A 53 5.16 18.41 10.92
C GLY A 53 5.11 17.37 9.79
N PHE A 54 4.45 17.73 8.69
CA PHE A 54 4.40 16.88 7.51
C PHE A 54 5.78 16.72 6.89
N ARG A 55 6.05 15.54 6.34
CA ARG A 55 7.31 15.24 5.64
C ARG A 55 7.02 14.54 4.32
N LYS A 56 7.63 15.04 3.25
CA LYS A 56 7.64 14.40 1.92
C LYS A 56 8.33 13.03 2.00
N ARG A 57 7.67 11.99 1.48
CA ARG A 57 8.15 10.60 1.40
C ARG A 57 7.77 10.01 0.07
N TRP A 58 8.63 9.13 -0.46
CA TRP A 58 8.27 8.31 -1.62
C TRP A 58 7.40 7.16 -1.14
N PHE A 59 6.21 6.99 -1.71
CA PHE A 59 5.30 5.90 -1.38
C PHE A 59 5.24 4.90 -2.51
N THR A 60 5.10 3.62 -2.17
CA THR A 60 4.79 2.54 -3.10
C THR A 60 3.64 1.70 -2.56
N MET A 61 2.68 1.38 -3.43
CA MET A 61 1.54 0.53 -3.11
C MET A 61 1.70 -0.83 -3.78
N ASP A 62 2.24 -1.82 -3.06
CA ASP A 62 2.30 -3.22 -3.51
C ASP A 62 1.09 -3.98 -2.98
N ASP A 63 0.06 -4.11 -3.81
CA ASP A 63 -1.18 -4.80 -3.45
C ASP A 63 -1.82 -4.23 -2.17
N ARG A 64 -1.79 -4.92 -1.03
CA ARG A 64 -2.28 -4.40 0.27
C ARG A 64 -1.20 -3.72 1.13
N ARG A 65 0.03 -3.60 0.66
CA ARG A 65 1.16 -3.07 1.44
C ARG A 65 1.55 -1.68 0.93
N LEU A 66 1.20 -0.65 1.69
CA LEU A 66 1.67 0.71 1.49
C LEU A 66 2.99 0.90 2.22
N MET A 67 4.05 1.22 1.51
CA MET A 67 5.38 1.47 2.06
C MET A 67 5.76 2.93 1.82
N TYR A 68 6.56 3.52 2.71
CA TYR A 68 7.09 4.86 2.51
C TYR A 68 8.57 5.00 2.87
N PHE A 69 9.30 5.74 2.05
CA PHE A 69 10.76 5.85 2.06
C PHE A 69 11.19 7.32 2.13
N LYS A 70 12.44 7.57 2.58
CA LYS A 70 12.99 8.93 2.50
C LYS A 70 13.33 9.24 1.04
N ASP A 71 13.94 8.28 0.35
CA ASP A 71 14.31 8.33 -1.06
C ASP A 71 13.81 7.07 -1.81
N PRO A 72 13.44 7.14 -3.10
CA PRO A 72 12.97 5.98 -3.86
C PRO A 72 13.96 4.81 -3.93
N LEU A 73 15.26 5.09 -3.80
CA LEU A 73 16.33 4.08 -3.86
C LEU A 73 16.76 3.59 -2.46
N ASP A 74 16.10 4.03 -1.39
CA ASP A 74 16.39 3.55 -0.03
C ASP A 74 16.17 2.03 0.07
N ALA A 75 17.13 1.32 0.67
CA ALA A 75 17.04 -0.12 0.87
C ALA A 75 15.92 -0.56 1.83
N PHE A 76 15.48 0.32 2.73
CA PHE A 76 14.48 0.01 3.76
C PHE A 76 13.42 1.11 3.89
N ALA A 77 12.16 0.68 4.02
CA ALA A 77 11.06 1.58 4.29
C ALA A 77 11.21 2.22 5.68
N ARG A 78 10.77 3.49 5.80
CA ARG A 78 10.63 4.18 7.09
C ARG A 78 9.38 3.74 7.86
N GLY A 79 8.47 3.06 7.17
CA GLY A 79 7.34 2.38 7.76
C GLY A 79 6.45 1.82 6.68
N GLU A 80 5.53 0.99 7.13
CA GLU A 80 4.67 0.21 6.27
C GLU A 80 3.26 0.18 6.88
N VAL A 81 2.26 0.09 6.03
CA VAL A 81 0.86 0.05 6.42
C VAL A 81 0.17 -1.03 5.61
N PHE A 82 -0.52 -1.92 6.30
CA PHE A 82 -1.43 -2.85 5.64
C PHE A 82 -2.76 -2.13 5.34
N ILE A 83 -3.25 -2.24 4.11
CA ILE A 83 -4.53 -1.70 3.66
C ILE A 83 -5.50 -2.88 3.48
N GLY A 84 -6.27 -3.14 4.54
CA GLY A 84 -7.28 -4.19 4.55
C GLY A 84 -8.56 -3.78 3.81
N SER A 85 -9.60 -4.59 3.96
CA SER A 85 -10.88 -4.33 3.33
C SER A 85 -11.81 -3.47 4.18
N ARG A 86 -12.86 -2.94 3.55
CA ARG A 86 -13.91 -2.15 4.19
C ARG A 86 -14.58 -2.89 5.34
N GLU A 87 -14.85 -4.18 5.17
CA GLU A 87 -15.46 -5.04 6.19
C GLU A 87 -14.57 -5.20 7.42
N SER A 88 -13.26 -4.99 7.25
CA SER A 88 -12.26 -5.09 8.33
C SER A 88 -11.96 -3.72 8.97
N GLY A 89 -12.80 -2.70 8.70
CA GLY A 89 -12.67 -1.36 9.31
C GLY A 89 -11.69 -0.42 8.60
N TYR A 90 -11.24 -0.76 7.39
CA TYR A 90 -10.40 0.12 6.57
C TYR A 90 -11.26 1.03 5.71
N THR A 91 -10.95 2.33 5.68
CA THR A 91 -11.60 3.26 4.75
C THR A 91 -10.60 4.29 4.24
N VAL A 92 -10.92 4.91 3.11
CA VAL A 92 -10.16 6.04 2.55
C VAL A 92 -11.11 7.20 2.30
N LEU A 93 -10.74 8.38 2.79
CA LEU A 93 -11.52 9.61 2.71
C LEU A 93 -10.74 10.65 1.92
N ASP A 94 -11.48 11.44 1.15
CA ASP A 94 -10.97 12.62 0.45
C ASP A 94 -10.76 13.75 1.46
N GLY A 95 -9.58 14.37 1.43
CA GLY A 95 -9.22 15.49 2.29
C GLY A 95 -8.59 15.09 3.63
N LEU A 96 -8.27 16.13 4.40
CA LEU A 96 -7.73 16.05 5.76
C LEU A 96 -8.78 16.53 6.77
N PRO A 97 -8.74 16.05 8.04
CA PRO A 97 -9.55 16.63 9.10
C PRO A 97 -9.33 18.15 9.22
N PRO A 98 -10.38 18.96 9.52
CA PRO A 98 -10.26 20.42 9.56
C PRO A 98 -9.21 20.97 10.54
N SER A 99 -8.86 20.21 11.58
CA SER A 99 -7.85 20.59 12.58
C SER A 99 -6.40 20.33 12.13
N THR A 100 -6.19 19.77 10.93
CA THR A 100 -4.87 19.38 10.45
C THR A 100 -4.07 20.61 10.05
N GLN A 101 -2.82 20.69 10.50
CA GLN A 101 -1.93 21.81 10.23
C GLN A 101 -0.55 21.33 9.77
N GLY A 102 0.23 22.24 9.18
CA GLY A 102 1.63 22.00 8.86
C GLY A 102 1.88 21.16 7.60
N HIS A 103 0.86 20.91 6.78
CA HIS A 103 1.03 20.40 5.42
C HIS A 103 1.23 21.56 4.44
N HIS A 104 2.06 21.37 3.42
CA HIS A 104 2.28 22.34 2.35
C HIS A 104 1.52 21.96 1.08
N TRP A 105 1.32 20.66 0.90
CA TRP A 105 0.60 20.13 -0.25
C TRP A 105 -0.91 20.18 -0.01
N PRO A 106 -1.72 20.69 -0.96
CA PRO A 106 -3.11 21.05 -0.66
C PRO A 106 -4.11 19.89 -0.80
N HIS A 107 -3.73 18.78 -1.45
CA HIS A 107 -4.67 17.72 -1.79
C HIS A 107 -4.60 16.54 -0.80
N GLY A 108 -5.48 16.56 0.19
CA GLY A 108 -5.47 15.62 1.32
C GLY A 108 -6.01 14.22 1.03
N ILE A 109 -5.46 13.21 1.68
CA ILE A 109 -6.02 11.85 1.76
C ILE A 109 -5.96 11.38 3.21
N THR A 110 -7.08 10.89 3.73
CA THR A 110 -7.14 10.26 5.05
C THR A 110 -7.40 8.77 4.92
N ILE A 111 -6.42 7.95 5.30
CA ILE A 111 -6.59 6.50 5.41
C ILE A 111 -6.95 6.16 6.85
N VAL A 112 -8.09 5.52 7.04
CA VAL A 112 -8.52 5.01 8.35
C VAL A 112 -8.21 3.52 8.41
N THR A 113 -7.47 3.11 9.43
CA THR A 113 -7.30 1.70 9.81
C THR A 113 -7.95 1.48 11.18
N PRO A 114 -8.15 0.21 11.61
CA PRO A 114 -8.66 -0.08 12.95
C PRO A 114 -7.83 0.53 14.10
N GLU A 115 -6.53 0.72 13.87
CA GLU A 115 -5.59 1.18 14.90
C GLU A 115 -5.42 2.70 14.91
N ARG A 116 -5.37 3.33 13.73
CA ARG A 116 -5.16 4.78 13.63
C ARG A 116 -5.54 5.34 12.26
N ARG A 117 -5.46 6.67 12.15
CA ARG A 117 -5.57 7.36 10.86
C ARG A 117 -4.20 7.79 10.36
N PHE A 118 -3.99 7.68 9.05
CA PHE A 118 -2.85 8.21 8.34
C PHE A 118 -3.30 9.40 7.51
N LEU A 119 -2.65 10.54 7.72
CA LEU A 119 -2.93 11.77 6.99
C LEU A 119 -1.82 11.98 5.96
N LEU A 120 -2.23 12.02 4.69
CA LEU A 120 -1.36 12.20 3.54
C LEU A 120 -1.78 13.45 2.78
N ALA A 121 -0.85 14.09 2.09
CA ALA A 121 -1.17 15.15 1.14
C ALA A 121 -0.39 14.96 -0.16
N CYS A 122 -1.03 15.26 -1.29
CA CYS A 122 -0.49 15.20 -2.65
C CYS A 122 -0.29 16.62 -3.20
N GLU A 123 0.72 16.78 -4.05
CA GLU A 123 1.08 18.08 -4.63
C GLU A 123 0.00 18.55 -5.62
N THR A 124 -0.58 17.61 -6.37
CA THR A 124 -1.62 17.88 -7.37
C THR A 124 -2.89 17.06 -7.15
N GLU A 125 -4.02 17.58 -7.64
CA GLU A 125 -5.30 16.88 -7.63
C GLU A 125 -5.26 15.57 -8.43
N SER A 126 -4.49 15.55 -9.53
CA SER A 126 -4.34 14.36 -10.38
C SER A 126 -3.68 13.21 -9.61
N GLU A 127 -2.60 13.50 -8.87
CA GLU A 127 -1.94 12.52 -8.01
C GLU A 127 -2.87 12.04 -6.90
N GLN A 128 -3.58 12.98 -6.25
CA GLN A 128 -4.56 12.64 -5.21
C GLN A 128 -5.61 11.68 -5.75
N ARG A 129 -6.16 11.95 -6.93
CA ARG A 129 -7.16 11.11 -7.58
C ARG A 129 -6.62 9.71 -7.89
N ALA A 130 -5.41 9.62 -8.44
CA ALA A 130 -4.76 8.34 -8.74
C ALA A 130 -4.51 7.51 -7.46
N TRP A 131 -4.03 8.15 -6.38
CA TRP A 131 -3.87 7.50 -5.08
C TRP A 131 -5.20 7.04 -4.48
N MET A 132 -6.23 7.90 -4.52
CA MET A 132 -7.58 7.57 -4.04
C MET A 132 -8.17 6.37 -4.81
N GLU A 133 -7.99 6.30 -6.12
CA GLU A 133 -8.42 5.17 -6.94
C GLU A 133 -7.69 3.88 -6.52
N ALA A 134 -6.36 3.92 -6.37
CA ALA A 134 -5.57 2.79 -5.92
C ALA A 134 -6.01 2.29 -4.54
N PHE A 135 -6.24 3.20 -3.57
CA PHE A 135 -6.72 2.82 -2.24
C PHE A 135 -8.13 2.25 -2.26
N ARG A 136 -9.07 2.87 -2.97
CA ARG A 136 -10.45 2.37 -3.09
C ARG A 136 -10.50 0.97 -3.68
N LYS A 137 -9.75 0.74 -4.76
CA LYS A 137 -9.64 -0.58 -5.41
C LYS A 137 -9.22 -1.69 -4.42
N VAL A 138 -8.36 -1.36 -3.46
CA VAL A 138 -7.87 -2.32 -2.46
C VAL A 138 -8.83 -2.47 -1.28
N VAL A 139 -9.40 -1.36 -0.79
CA VAL A 139 -10.36 -1.35 0.33
C VAL A 139 -11.67 -2.03 -0.05
N ASP A 140 -12.15 -1.86 -1.28
CA ASP A 140 -13.40 -2.44 -1.75
C ASP A 140 -13.24 -3.90 -2.22
N ARG A 141 -12.01 -4.41 -2.30
CA ARG A 141 -11.73 -5.82 -2.56
C ARG A 141 -11.80 -6.61 -1.25
N PRO A 142 -12.59 -7.69 -1.15
CA PRO A 142 -12.55 -8.59 0.01
C PRO A 142 -11.15 -9.15 0.25
N MET A 143 -10.81 -9.44 1.51
CA MET A 143 -9.53 -10.06 1.82
C MET A 143 -9.54 -11.55 1.51
N LEU A 144 -8.45 -12.04 0.91
CA LEU A 144 -8.21 -13.47 0.71
C LEU A 144 -7.80 -14.12 2.05
N PRO A 145 -8.04 -15.42 2.24
CA PRO A 145 -7.70 -16.12 3.49
C PRO A 145 -6.26 -15.88 3.97
N GLN A 146 -5.29 -15.92 3.06
CA GLN A 146 -3.88 -15.67 3.38
C GLN A 146 -3.58 -14.21 3.76
N GLU A 147 -4.40 -13.25 3.34
CA GLU A 147 -4.21 -11.83 3.65
C GLU A 147 -4.57 -11.50 5.11
N TYR A 148 -5.45 -12.27 5.75
CA TYR A 148 -5.74 -12.13 7.20
C TYR A 148 -4.52 -12.45 8.07
N ALA A 149 -3.75 -13.47 7.70
CA ALA A 149 -2.52 -13.80 8.40
C ALA A 149 -1.47 -12.68 8.23
N VAL A 150 -1.40 -12.06 7.05
CA VAL A 150 -0.53 -10.91 6.79
C VAL A 150 -0.98 -9.71 7.62
N GLU A 151 -2.28 -9.38 7.63
CA GLU A 151 -2.83 -8.30 8.46
C GLU A 151 -2.45 -8.49 9.93
N ALA A 152 -2.64 -9.70 10.48
CA ALA A 152 -2.26 -10.01 11.85
C ALA A 152 -0.78 -9.76 12.10
N HIS A 153 0.10 -10.09 11.15
CA HIS A 153 1.54 -9.83 11.29
C HIS A 153 1.87 -8.33 11.36
N PHE A 154 1.11 -7.48 10.67
CA PHE A 154 1.27 -6.02 10.77
C PHE A 154 0.81 -5.47 12.13
N LYS A 155 -0.28 -6.02 12.69
CA LYS A 155 -0.80 -5.60 14.02
C LYS A 155 0.16 -5.93 15.17
N HIS A 156 0.95 -7.01 15.03
CA HIS A 156 1.85 -7.49 16.07
C HIS A 156 3.33 -7.14 15.82
N LYS A 157 3.63 -6.33 14.81
CA LYS A 157 5.00 -5.86 14.56
C LYS A 157 5.38 -4.92 15.72
N PRO A 158 6.44 -5.22 16.50
CA PRO A 158 6.81 -4.43 17.67
C PRO A 158 7.24 -2.99 17.34
#